data_AF-A0A179SH63-F1
#
_entry.id   AF-A0A179SH63-F1
#
_cell.length_a   1.000
_cell.length_b   1.000
_cell.length_c   1.000
_cell.angle_alpha   90.00
_cell.angle_beta   90.00
_cell.angle_gamma   90.00
#
_symmetry.space_group_name_H-M   'P 1'
#
loop_
_entity.id
_entity.type
_entity.pdbx_description
1 polymer ?
#
loop_
_entity_poly.entity_id
_entity_poly.type
_entity_poly.pdbx_seq_one_letter_code
_entity_poly.pdbx_strand_id
1 'polypeptide(L)'
;MSWQLSWQVWALVSAVFTGLTAVLARAGSAGAESDAAAFARSVVILLALGAICLATGQWQALRGLTGRNLGLLGLSGLATAGSWACYFRALKTGGAAQVATLNKLSIVLVAVFGAAVLGERLSGINWLGIGLVALGAYLLAWRG
;
A
#
# COMPACT_ATOMS: atom_id res chain seq x y z
N MET A 1 -17.03 15.78 -19.76
CA MET A 1 -17.13 15.66 -18.29
C MET A 1 -15.81 15.15 -17.73
N SER A 2 -14.94 16.08 -17.35
CA SER A 2 -13.66 15.75 -16.71
C SER A 2 -13.92 15.30 -15.28
N TRP A 3 -13.80 14.01 -15.01
CA TRP A 3 -13.75 13.44 -13.66
C TRP A 3 -12.42 13.81 -12.96
N GLN A 4 -12.07 15.09 -12.93
CA GLN A 4 -11.00 15.60 -12.08
C GLN A 4 -11.54 15.78 -10.66
N LEU A 5 -11.94 14.66 -10.06
CA LEU A 5 -12.04 14.57 -8.62
C LEU A 5 -10.67 14.97 -8.06
N SER A 6 -10.64 15.94 -7.14
CA SER A 6 -9.41 16.36 -6.46
C SER A 6 -8.66 15.12 -5.95
N TRP A 7 -7.32 15.15 -5.97
CA TRP A 7 -6.46 14.05 -5.50
C TRP A 7 -6.87 13.53 -4.11
N GLN A 8 -7.45 14.40 -3.28
CA GLN A 8 -8.04 14.10 -1.97
C GLN A 8 -9.17 13.06 -2.04
N VAL A 9 -10.06 13.16 -3.03
CA VAL A 9 -11.18 12.23 -3.18
C VAL A 9 -10.67 10.86 -3.64
N TRP A 10 -9.73 10.83 -4.58
CA TRP A 10 -9.06 9.58 -4.97
C TRP A 10 -8.32 8.92 -3.81
N ALA A 11 -7.64 9.73 -2.97
CA ALA A 11 -6.99 9.25 -1.76
C ALA A 11 -8.00 8.70 -0.74
N LEU A 12 -9.15 9.35 -0.56
CA LEU A 12 -10.20 8.91 0.36
C LEU A 12 -10.81 7.58 -0.11
N VAL A 13 -11.12 7.45 -1.40
CA VAL A 13 -11.61 6.20 -1.98
C VAL A 13 -10.55 5.09 -1.81
N SER A 14 -9.27 5.38 -2.06
CA SER A 14 -8.17 4.44 -1.82
C SER A 14 -8.07 4.00 -0.36
N ALA A 15 -8.30 4.91 0.60
CA ALA A 15 -8.31 4.60 2.01
C ALA A 15 -9.42 3.60 2.39
N VAL A 16 -10.60 3.74 1.81
CA VAL A 16 -11.72 2.79 2.01
C VAL A 16 -11.34 1.39 1.49
N PHE A 17 -10.82 1.29 0.26
CA PHE A 17 -10.36 0.01 -0.30
C PHE A 17 -9.21 -0.62 0.50
N THR A 18 -8.32 0.20 1.05
CA THR A 18 -7.22 -0.25 1.92
C THR A 18 -7.75 -0.85 3.22
N GLY A 19 -8.75 -0.20 3.83
CA GLY A 19 -9.42 -0.72 5.04
C GLY A 19 -10.11 -2.06 4.78
N LEU A 20 -10.93 -2.12 3.72
CA LEU A 20 -11.61 -3.36 3.32
C LEU A 20 -10.62 -4.49 3.03
N THR A 21 -9.54 -4.16 2.32
CA THR A 21 -8.41 -5.06 2.05
C THR A 21 -7.83 -5.66 3.32
N ALA A 22 -7.62 -4.86 4.38
CA ALA A 22 -7.02 -5.34 5.62
C ALA A 22 -7.94 -6.33 6.35
N VAL A 23 -9.25 -6.03 6.39
CA VAL A 23 -10.25 -6.89 7.03
C VAL A 23 -10.41 -8.21 6.26
N LEU A 24 -10.58 -8.15 4.94
CA LEU A 24 -10.70 -9.34 4.09
C LEU A 24 -9.43 -10.19 4.10
N ALA A 25 -8.25 -9.56 4.11
CA ALA A 25 -6.97 -10.26 4.21
C ALA A 25 -6.88 -11.05 5.52
N ARG A 26 -7.28 -10.46 6.66
CA ARG A 26 -7.31 -11.17 7.94
C ARG A 26 -8.30 -12.32 7.93
N ALA A 27 -9.52 -12.08 7.47
CA ALA A 27 -10.57 -13.09 7.44
C ALA A 27 -10.17 -14.27 6.53
N GLY A 28 -9.61 -13.98 5.35
CA GLY A 28 -9.16 -14.99 4.39
C GLY A 28 -7.88 -15.72 4.79
N SER A 29 -7.00 -15.11 5.59
CA SER A 29 -5.76 -15.75 6.05
C SER A 29 -5.92 -16.55 7.34
N ALA A 30 -7.14 -16.70 7.89
CA ALA A 30 -7.40 -17.34 9.18
C ALA A 30 -7.13 -18.85 9.24
N GLY A 31 -6.70 -19.47 8.13
CA GLY A 31 -6.31 -20.89 8.09
C GLY A 31 -5.40 -21.26 6.91
N ALA A 32 -4.87 -20.28 6.18
CA ALA A 32 -4.05 -20.49 5.00
C ALA A 32 -2.57 -20.17 5.27
N GLU A 33 -1.68 -20.84 4.53
CA GLU A 33 -0.28 -20.44 4.50
C GLU A 33 -0.13 -19.00 4.00
N SER A 34 0.71 -18.23 4.68
CA SER A 34 0.87 -16.77 4.50
C SER A 34 1.18 -16.42 3.04
N ASP A 35 2.05 -17.21 2.44
CA ASP A 35 2.57 -16.96 1.10
C ASP A 35 1.57 -17.39 0.01
N ALA A 36 0.77 -18.44 0.28
CA ALA A 36 -0.29 -18.89 -0.61
C ALA A 36 -1.44 -17.87 -0.68
N ALA A 37 -1.82 -17.28 0.45
CA ALA A 37 -2.85 -16.22 0.49
C ALA A 37 -2.39 -14.96 -0.27
N ALA A 38 -1.13 -14.56 -0.10
CA ALA A 38 -0.53 -13.45 -0.85
C ALA A 38 -0.49 -13.74 -2.36
N PHE A 39 -0.13 -14.96 -2.76
CA PHE A 39 -0.10 -15.37 -4.17
C PHE A 39 -1.49 -15.36 -4.81
N ALA A 40 -2.49 -15.97 -4.16
CA ALA A 40 -3.87 -15.97 -4.66
C ALA A 40 -4.41 -14.54 -4.85
N ARG A 41 -4.12 -13.66 -3.88
CA ARG A 41 -4.44 -12.23 -3.99
C ARG A 41 -3.74 -11.56 -5.18
N SER A 42 -2.47 -11.89 -5.42
CA SER A 42 -1.69 -11.35 -6.55
C SER A 42 -2.30 -11.71 -7.89
N VAL A 43 -2.78 -12.95 -8.05
CA VAL A 43 -3.45 -13.41 -9.27
C VAL A 43 -4.73 -12.61 -9.52
N VAL A 44 -5.56 -12.42 -8.49
CA VAL A 44 -6.79 -11.61 -8.61
C VAL A 44 -6.46 -10.16 -9.00
N ILE A 45 -5.43 -9.56 -8.39
CA ILE A 45 -4.98 -8.20 -8.73
C ILE A 45 -4.49 -8.14 -10.19
N LEU A 46 -3.70 -9.12 -10.64
CA LEU A 46 -3.19 -9.19 -12.01
C LEU A 46 -4.33 -9.25 -13.03
N LEU A 47 -5.32 -10.10 -12.78
CA LEU A 47 -6.50 -10.23 -13.64
C LEU A 47 -7.33 -8.93 -13.67
N ALA A 48 -7.56 -8.31 -12.52
CA ALA A 48 -8.30 -7.05 -12.43
C ALA A 48 -7.58 -5.90 -13.16
N LEU A 49 -6.28 -5.74 -12.93
CA LEU A 49 -5.47 -4.72 -13.62
C LEU A 49 -5.37 -5.00 -15.13
N GLY A 50 -5.25 -6.28 -15.51
CA GLY A 50 -5.28 -6.69 -16.92
C GLY A 50 -6.59 -6.32 -17.60
N ALA A 51 -7.73 -6.62 -16.96
CA ALA A 51 -9.05 -6.24 -17.48
C ALA A 51 -9.21 -4.71 -17.63
N ILE A 52 -8.75 -3.94 -16.65
CA ILE A 52 -8.75 -2.47 -16.72
C ILE A 52 -7.87 -1.97 -17.87
N CYS A 53 -6.67 -2.52 -18.03
CA CYS A 53 -5.73 -2.13 -19.08
C CYS A 53 -6.28 -2.42 -20.48
N LEU A 54 -6.96 -3.57 -20.64
CA LEU A 54 -7.66 -3.93 -21.88
C LEU A 54 -8.86 -3.00 -22.15
N ALA A 55 -9.70 -2.74 -21.14
CA ALA A 55 -10.87 -1.88 -21.27
C ALA A 55 -10.52 -0.40 -21.55
N THR A 56 -9.38 0.07 -21.03
CA THR A 56 -8.90 1.46 -21.20
C THR A 56 -7.98 1.65 -22.41
N GLY A 57 -7.65 0.58 -23.14
CA GLY A 57 -6.74 0.64 -24.29
C GLY A 57 -5.28 0.97 -23.94
N GLN A 58 -4.92 0.98 -22.65
CA GLN A 58 -3.58 1.34 -22.17
C GLN A 58 -2.53 0.24 -22.42
N TRP A 59 -2.91 -0.86 -23.05
CA TRP A 59 -2.01 -1.96 -23.39
C TRP A 59 -0.81 -1.51 -24.25
N GLN A 60 -0.98 -0.48 -25.09
CA GLN A 60 0.13 0.10 -25.86
C GLN A 60 1.11 0.90 -24.99
N ALA A 61 0.67 1.48 -23.87
CA ALA A 61 1.54 2.22 -22.95
C ALA A 61 2.59 1.31 -22.29
N LEU A 62 2.27 0.01 -22.13
CA LEU A 62 3.24 -1.00 -21.66
C LEU A 62 4.42 -1.16 -22.62
N ARG A 63 4.21 -0.99 -23.93
CA ARG A 63 5.29 -1.06 -24.94
C ARG A 63 6.19 0.18 -24.94
N GLY A 64 5.72 1.29 -24.38
CA GLY A 64 6.49 2.52 -24.22
C GLY A 64 7.40 2.53 -22.98
N LEU A 65 7.36 1.48 -22.15
CA LEU A 65 8.21 1.39 -20.97
C LEU A 65 9.66 1.12 -21.36
N THR A 66 10.57 2.00 -20.94
CA THR A 66 12.01 1.82 -21.12
C THR A 66 12.55 0.72 -20.19
N GLY A 67 13.71 0.14 -20.52
CA GLY A 67 14.37 -0.87 -19.67
C GLY A 67 14.64 -0.39 -18.24
N ARG A 68 14.90 0.91 -18.06
CA ARG A 68 15.03 1.53 -16.73
C ARG A 68 13.71 1.53 -15.96
N ASN A 69 12.59 1.87 -16.62
CA ASN A 69 11.27 1.82 -15.99
C ASN A 69 10.93 0.40 -15.56
N LEU A 70 11.21 -0.59 -16.41
CA LEU A 70 11.00 -2.00 -16.08
C LEU A 70 11.86 -2.46 -14.89
N GLY A 71 13.13 -2.04 -14.82
CA GLY A 71 13.99 -2.32 -13.67
C GLY A 71 13.45 -1.73 -12.36
N LEU A 72 13.03 -0.45 -12.37
CA LEU A 72 12.46 0.22 -11.19
C LEU A 72 11.11 -0.39 -10.78
N LEU A 73 10.24 -0.69 -11.74
CA LEU A 73 8.95 -1.34 -11.48
C LEU A 73 9.15 -2.78 -10.97
N GLY A 74 10.13 -3.51 -11.49
CA GLY A 74 10.50 -4.84 -10.99
C GLY A 74 10.97 -4.80 -9.53
N LEU A 75 11.88 -3.87 -9.21
CA LEU A 75 12.33 -3.66 -7.82
C LEU A 75 11.19 -3.24 -6.89
N SER A 76 10.29 -2.37 -7.35
CA SER A 76 9.09 -1.97 -6.62
C SER A 76 8.14 -3.16 -6.39
N GLY A 77 7.97 -4.02 -7.39
CA GLY A 77 7.20 -5.27 -7.28
C GLY A 77 7.81 -6.23 -6.26
N LEU A 78 9.13 -6.42 -6.27
CA LEU A 78 9.84 -7.24 -5.28
C LEU A 78 9.70 -6.66 -3.86
N ALA A 79 9.83 -5.33 -3.71
CA ALA A 79 9.61 -4.66 -2.43
C ALA A 79 8.17 -4.86 -1.92
N THR A 80 7.18 -4.83 -2.81
CA THR A 80 5.78 -5.08 -2.50
C THR A 80 5.55 -6.53 -2.06
N ALA A 81 6.13 -7.50 -2.77
CA ALA A 81 6.06 -8.91 -2.41
C ALA A 81 6.70 -9.19 -1.04
N GLY A 82 7.87 -8.59 -0.76
CA GLY A 82 8.52 -8.67 0.54
C GLY A 82 7.68 -8.05 1.67
N SER A 83 7.08 -6.89 1.41
CA SER A 83 6.13 -6.23 2.33
C SER A 83 4.95 -7.14 2.67
N TRP A 84 4.35 -7.81 1.68
CA TRP A 84 3.24 -8.74 1.90
C TRP A 84 3.65 -9.94 2.73
N ALA A 85 4.81 -10.55 2.45
CA ALA A 85 5.32 -11.67 3.24
C ALA A 85 5.46 -11.29 4.73
N CYS A 86 6.02 -10.11 5.02
CA CYS A 86 6.11 -9.59 6.38
C CYS A 86 4.73 -9.27 6.99
N TYR A 87 3.83 -8.64 6.22
CA TYR A 87 2.51 -8.24 6.68
C TYR A 87 1.62 -9.43 7.05
N PHE A 88 1.59 -10.47 6.22
CA PHE A 88 0.80 -11.68 6.50
C PHE A 88 1.38 -12.49 7.66
N ARG A 89 2.72 -12.55 7.81
CA ARG A 89 3.35 -13.12 9.02
C ARG A 89 2.99 -12.32 10.28
N ALA A 90 2.99 -11.00 10.21
CA ALA A 90 2.55 -10.15 11.32
C ALA A 90 1.05 -10.32 11.65
N LEU A 91 0.20 -10.53 10.63
CA LEU A 91 -1.21 -10.87 10.85
C LEU A 91 -1.38 -12.23 11.55
N LYS A 92 -0.49 -13.20 11.37
CA LYS A 92 -0.59 -14.47 12.10
C LYS A 92 -0.36 -14.29 13.61
N THR A 93 0.49 -13.35 14.03
CA THR A 93 0.87 -13.16 15.44
C THR A 93 0.12 -12.01 16.15
N GLY A 94 -0.26 -10.96 15.44
CA GLY A 94 -0.96 -9.78 15.97
C GLY A 94 -2.45 -9.75 15.63
N GLY A 95 -3.20 -8.80 16.19
CA GLY A 95 -4.58 -8.49 15.76
C GLY A 95 -4.58 -7.63 14.48
N ALA A 96 -5.58 -7.78 13.61
CA ALA A 96 -5.62 -7.04 12.33
C ALA A 96 -5.61 -5.52 12.52
N ALA A 97 -6.31 -5.01 13.54
CA ALA A 97 -6.30 -3.58 13.87
C ALA A 97 -4.89 -3.09 14.27
N GLN A 98 -4.16 -3.86 15.07
CA GLN A 98 -2.80 -3.52 15.52
C GLN A 98 -1.80 -3.55 14.35
N VAL A 99 -1.84 -4.62 13.53
CA VAL A 99 -0.96 -4.78 12.38
C VAL A 99 -1.24 -3.73 11.30
N ALA A 100 -2.53 -3.44 11.03
CA ALA A 100 -2.90 -2.38 10.09
C ALA A 100 -2.44 -1.00 10.58
N THR A 101 -2.47 -0.76 11.89
CA THR A 101 -2.02 0.50 12.49
C THR A 101 -0.51 0.65 12.41
N LEU A 102 0.25 -0.41 12.75
CA LEU A 102 1.69 -0.42 12.58
C LEU A 102 2.10 -0.24 11.12
N ASN A 103 1.39 -0.86 10.18
CA ASN A 103 1.64 -0.69 8.75
C ASN A 103 1.40 0.76 8.26
N LYS A 104 0.54 1.53 8.93
CA LYS A 104 0.35 2.96 8.64
C LYS A 104 1.54 3.83 9.04
N LEU A 105 2.49 3.34 9.85
CA LEU A 105 3.79 4.00 10.03
C LEU A 105 4.58 4.10 8.72
N SER A 106 4.23 3.32 7.68
CA SER A 106 4.80 3.52 6.34
C SER A 106 4.56 4.94 5.81
N ILE A 107 3.53 5.67 6.26
CA ILE A 107 3.32 7.08 5.93
C ILE A 107 4.49 7.95 6.42
N VAL A 108 5.01 7.65 7.61
CA VAL A 108 6.19 8.32 8.17
C VAL A 108 7.42 8.01 7.32
N LEU A 109 7.62 6.73 6.98
CA LEU A 109 8.75 6.31 6.14
C LEU A 109 8.67 6.90 4.74
N VAL A 110 7.48 6.99 4.13
CA VAL A 110 7.27 7.64 2.83
C VAL A 110 7.59 9.12 2.92
N ALA A 111 7.21 9.83 3.99
CA ALA A 111 7.57 11.23 4.16
C ALA A 111 9.09 11.42 4.32
N VAL A 112 9.76 10.53 5.06
CA VAL A 112 11.23 10.55 5.22
C VAL A 112 11.94 10.25 3.90
N PHE A 113 11.53 9.20 3.18
CA PHE A 113 12.10 8.86 1.88
C PHE A 113 11.75 9.90 0.81
N GLY A 114 10.57 10.51 0.85
CA GLY A 114 10.16 11.62 0.00
C GLY A 114 11.05 12.84 0.20
N ALA A 115 11.30 13.22 1.45
CA ALA A 115 12.20 14.32 1.78
C ALA A 115 13.66 14.02 1.41
N ALA A 116 14.14 12.80 1.69
CA ALA A 116 15.55 12.43 1.50
C ALA A 116 15.93 12.07 0.06
N VAL A 117 15.05 11.37 -0.66
CA VAL A 117 15.33 10.80 -1.99
C VAL A 117 14.71 11.64 -3.10
N LEU A 118 13.48 12.13 -2.92
CA LEU A 118 12.76 12.95 -3.90
C LEU A 118 12.99 14.46 -3.71
N GLY A 119 13.58 14.86 -2.57
CA GLY A 119 13.84 16.27 -2.25
C GLY A 119 12.57 17.07 -1.91
N GLU A 120 11.49 16.38 -1.52
CA GLU A 120 10.23 17.03 -1.20
C GLU A 120 10.36 17.92 0.05
N ARG A 121 10.00 19.20 -0.07
CA ARG A 121 10.03 20.15 1.05
C ARG A 121 8.72 20.12 1.81
N LEU A 122 8.67 19.30 2.85
CA LEU A 122 7.55 19.27 3.80
C LEU A 122 7.63 20.48 4.74
N SER A 123 6.50 21.17 4.95
CA SER A 123 6.40 22.27 5.91
C SER A 123 6.53 21.77 7.36
N GLY A 124 6.85 22.65 8.31
CA GLY A 124 6.89 22.29 9.74
C GLY A 124 5.56 21.76 10.26
N ILE A 125 4.43 22.24 9.73
CA ILE A 125 3.08 21.74 10.05
C ILE A 125 2.88 20.31 9.54
N ASN A 126 3.39 19.98 8.34
CA ASN A 126 3.31 18.63 7.80
C ASN A 126 4.12 17.64 8.67
N TRP A 127 5.31 18.06 9.14
CA TRP A 127 6.11 17.26 10.07
C TRP A 127 5.41 17.02 11.40
N LEU A 128 4.74 18.03 11.96
CA LEU A 128 3.89 17.87 13.14
C LEU A 128 2.74 16.89 12.91
N GLY A 129 2.08 16.97 11.75
CA GLY A 129 1.03 16.02 11.36
C GLY A 129 1.55 14.58 11.27
N ILE A 130 2.72 14.38 10.68
CA ILE A 130 3.39 13.07 10.62
C ILE A 130 3.72 12.55 12.03
N GLY A 131 4.21 13.43 12.91
CA GLY A 131 4.46 13.11 14.31
C GLY A 131 3.21 12.68 15.07
N LEU A 132 2.08 13.36 14.86
CA LEU A 132 0.79 12.99 15.44
C LEU A 132 0.26 11.66 14.91
N VAL A 133 0.44 11.36 13.62
CA VAL A 133 0.09 10.05 13.05
C VAL A 133 0.95 8.94 13.66
N ALA A 134 2.26 9.18 13.83
CA ALA A 134 3.16 8.23 14.47
C ALA A 134 2.77 7.98 15.93
N LEU A 135 2.45 9.04 16.67
CA LEU A 135 2.02 8.96 18.06
C LEU A 135 0.67 8.22 18.18
N GLY A 136 -0.30 8.54 17.32
CA GLY A 136 -1.58 7.83 17.27
C GLY A 136 -1.42 6.35 16.95
N ALA A 137 -0.51 6.01 16.03
CA ALA A 137 -0.19 4.63 15.71
C ALA A 137 0.47 3.88 16.89
N TYR A 138 1.38 4.55 17.61
CA TYR A 138 2.00 4.02 18.83
C TYR A 138 0.97 3.76 19.93
N LEU A 139 0.07 4.72 20.20
CA LEU A 139 -0.98 4.58 21.22
C LEU A 139 -1.94 3.42 20.92
N LEU A 140 -2.29 3.22 19.65
CA LEU A 140 -3.15 2.11 19.22
C LEU A 140 -2.45 0.74 19.29
N ALA A 141 -1.12 0.72 19.16
CA ALA A 141 -0.30 -0.48 19.35
C ALA A 141 0.02 -0.73 20.83
N TRP A 142 -0.07 0.29 21.68
CA TRP A 142 0.18 0.21 23.10
C TRP A 142 -0.93 -0.61 23.78
N ARG A 143 -0.58 -1.83 24.17
CA ARG A 143 -1.37 -2.69 25.04
C ARG A 143 -1.13 -2.27 26.49
N GLY A 144 -2.03 -1.45 27.03
CA GLY A 144 -2.31 -1.39 28.46
C GLY A 144 -3.24 -2.54 28.84
#